data_AF-A0A5N5RC20-F1
#
_entry.id   AF-A0A5N5RC20-F1
#
_cell.length_a   1.000
_cell.length_b   1.000
_cell.length_c   1.000
_cell.angle_alpha   90.00
_cell.angle_beta   90.00
_cell.angle_gamma   90.00
#
_symmetry.space_group_name_H-M   'P 1'
#
loop_
_entity.id
_entity.type
_entity.pdbx_description
1 polymer ?
#
loop_
_entity_poly.entity_id
_entity_poly.type
_entity_poly.pdbx_seq_one_letter_code
_entity_poly.pdbx_strand_id
1 'polypeptide(L)'
;MPEATTFLMVGSELPIILGFLNSHLSEYYFSTLGTTTGMGTVRWKKYTIEQLPVVMPQGAERNEFLELIHERINSQCPEPRQQEIEREIDAHIAKSIGLTAEENDFIQRRSLAQ
;
A
#
# COMPACT_ATOMS: atom_id res chain seq x y z
N MET A 1 6.25 24.74 14.90
CA MET A 1 6.89 23.44 15.24
C MET A 1 7.56 22.93 13.97
N PRO A 2 8.77 22.35 14.02
CA PRO A 2 9.38 21.75 12.83
C PRO A 2 8.44 20.66 12.30
N GLU A 3 8.09 20.70 11.02
CA GLU A 3 7.33 19.62 10.39
C GLU A 3 8.21 18.39 10.28
N ALA A 4 7.68 17.22 10.66
CA ALA A 4 8.34 15.96 10.39
C ALA A 4 8.36 15.71 8.87
N THR A 5 9.56 15.66 8.28
CA THR A 5 9.78 15.34 6.86
C THR A 5 9.80 13.84 6.59
N THR A 6 9.95 13.04 7.65
CA THR A 6 10.09 11.59 7.59
C THR A 6 9.46 10.95 8.81
N PHE A 7 8.77 9.83 8.60
CA PHE A 7 8.24 8.98 9.67
C PHE A 7 9.09 7.73 9.79
N LEU A 8 9.32 7.28 11.03
CA LEU A 8 9.95 6.00 11.34
C LEU A 8 8.93 5.14 12.09
N MET A 9 8.75 3.90 11.64
CA MET A 9 7.88 2.93 12.30
C MET A 9 8.71 1.80 12.93
N VAL A 10 8.27 1.35 14.10
CA VAL A 10 8.86 0.23 14.85
C VAL A 10 7.75 -0.71 15.28
N GLY A 11 7.99 -2.02 15.19
CA GLY A 11 6.97 -3.03 15.52
C GLY A 11 7.28 -4.41 14.92
N SER A 12 6.44 -5.40 15.23
CA SER A 12 6.60 -6.79 14.77
C SER A 12 5.95 -7.07 13.41
N GLU A 13 4.87 -6.36 13.06
CA GLU A 13 4.08 -6.61 11.84
C GLU A 13 4.41 -5.63 10.71
N LEU A 14 5.63 -5.08 10.71
CA LEU A 14 6.08 -4.09 9.72
C LEU A 14 5.99 -4.58 8.26
N PRO A 15 6.28 -5.85 7.91
CA PRO A 15 6.16 -6.29 6.53
C PRO A 15 4.72 -6.16 5.99
N ILE A 16 3.71 -6.49 6.80
CA ILE A 16 2.30 -6.35 6.40
C ILE A 16 1.98 -4.88 6.14
N ILE A 17 2.37 -4.00 7.07
CA ILE A 17 2.19 -2.55 6.92
C ILE A 17 2.92 -2.04 5.67
N LEU A 18 4.13 -2.53 5.39
CA LEU A 18 4.89 -2.17 4.20
C LEU A 18 4.14 -2.57 2.92
N GLY A 19 3.55 -3.77 2.87
CA GLY A 19 2.71 -4.21 1.75
C GLY A 19 1.53 -3.26 1.52
N PHE A 20 0.82 -2.87 2.58
CA PHE A 20 -0.26 -1.89 2.48
C PHE A 20 0.23 -0.52 2.00
N LEU A 21 1.33 0.00 2.53
CA LEU A 21 1.81 1.35 2.18
C LEU A 21 2.31 1.47 0.74
N ASN A 22 2.75 0.37 0.13
CA ASN A 22 3.19 0.34 -1.28
C ASN A 22 2.09 -0.08 -2.26
N SER A 23 0.84 -0.18 -1.80
CA SER A 23 -0.29 -0.63 -2.62
C SER A 23 -1.01 0.51 -3.33
N HIS A 24 -1.73 0.18 -4.41
CA HIS A 24 -2.55 1.17 -5.15
C HIS A 24 -3.67 1.75 -4.27
N LEU A 25 -4.14 1.00 -3.27
CA LEU A 25 -5.12 1.47 -2.29
C LEU A 25 -4.55 2.62 -1.45
N SER A 26 -3.32 2.49 -0.97
CA SER A 26 -2.65 3.54 -0.22
C SER A 26 -2.51 4.79 -1.07
N GLU A 27 -2.00 4.66 -2.28
CA GLU A 27 -1.87 5.79 -3.20
C GLU A 27 -3.21 6.49 -3.44
N TYR A 28 -4.28 5.73 -3.72
CA TYR A 28 -5.62 6.26 -3.86
C TYR A 28 -6.08 7.02 -2.61
N TYR A 29 -5.92 6.43 -1.43
CA TYR A 29 -6.34 7.00 -0.15
C TYR A 29 -5.62 8.32 0.12
N PHE A 30 -4.31 8.36 -0.09
CA PHE A 30 -3.50 9.56 0.09
C PHE A 30 -3.75 10.61 -0.99
N SER A 31 -4.06 10.22 -2.23
CA SER A 31 -4.46 11.17 -3.28
C SER A 31 -5.81 11.85 -2.99
N THR A 32 -6.67 11.19 -2.19
CA THR A 32 -8.03 11.67 -1.89
C THR A 32 -8.08 12.48 -0.59
N LEU A 33 -7.30 12.08 0.42
CA LEU A 33 -7.30 12.72 1.74
C LEU A 33 -6.09 13.60 2.01
N GLY A 34 -5.01 13.40 1.24
CA GLY A 34 -3.79 14.18 1.33
C GLY A 34 -4.01 15.60 0.83
N THR A 35 -3.44 16.56 1.54
CA THR A 35 -3.33 17.92 1.02
C THR A 35 -2.20 17.95 -0.01
N THR A 36 -2.47 18.39 -1.23
CA THR A 36 -1.42 18.69 -2.19
C THR A 36 -0.66 19.94 -1.74
N THR A 37 0.67 19.92 -1.89
CA THR A 37 1.45 21.14 -1.74
C THR A 37 1.19 22.06 -2.94
N GLY A 38 1.59 23.33 -2.86
CA GLY A 38 1.55 24.25 -4.01
C GLY A 38 2.39 23.81 -5.21
N MET A 39 3.11 22.68 -5.11
CA MET A 39 3.93 22.06 -6.16
C MET A 39 3.39 20.70 -6.61
N GLY A 40 2.14 20.34 -6.26
CA GLY A 40 1.49 19.13 -6.76
C GLY A 40 1.90 17.82 -6.07
N THR A 41 2.75 17.86 -5.04
CA THR A 41 3.13 16.66 -4.29
C THR A 41 2.13 16.32 -3.21
N VAL A 42 1.80 15.04 -3.07
CA VAL A 42 0.93 14.52 -2.00
C VAL A 42 1.70 14.54 -0.69
N ARG A 43 1.17 15.25 0.32
CA ARG A 43 1.80 15.32 1.63
C ARG A 43 1.27 14.24 2.56
N TRP A 44 2.13 13.29 2.92
CA TRP A 44 1.83 12.22 3.87
C TRP A 44 1.93 12.77 5.29
N LYS A 45 0.84 12.68 6.05
CA LYS A 45 0.79 13.13 7.45
C LYS A 45 0.41 11.96 8.34
N LYS A 46 0.83 12.02 9.61
CA LYS A 46 0.50 10.98 10.58
C LYS A 46 -0.99 10.64 10.60
N TYR A 47 -1.86 11.66 10.66
CA TYR A 47 -3.31 11.43 10.69
C TYR A 47 -3.85 10.79 9.41
N THR A 48 -3.23 10.95 8.24
CA THR A 48 -3.70 10.29 7.02
C THR A 48 -3.28 8.82 7.01
N ILE A 49 -2.08 8.52 7.49
CA ILE A 49 -1.57 7.15 7.61
C ILE A 49 -2.40 6.35 8.63
N GLU A 50 -2.78 6.97 9.75
CA GLU A 50 -3.62 6.36 10.80
C GLU A 50 -5.05 6.03 10.34
N GLN A 51 -5.48 6.51 9.17
CA GLN A 51 -6.81 6.26 8.61
C GLN A 51 -6.80 5.15 7.53
N LEU A 52 -5.62 4.64 7.16
CA LEU A 52 -5.50 3.57 6.18
C LEU A 52 -6.20 2.30 6.70
N PRO A 53 -7.11 1.69 5.93
CA PRO A 53 -7.84 0.49 6.36
C PRO A 53 -6.92 -0.74 6.26
N VAL A 54 -6.09 -0.95 7.28
CA VAL A 54 -5.21 -2.11 7.37
C VAL A 54 -5.96 -3.26 8.04
N VAL A 55 -6.13 -4.36 7.30
CA VAL A 55 -6.67 -5.62 7.82
C VAL A 55 -5.52 -6.60 8.00
N MET A 56 -5.47 -7.23 9.18
CA MET A 56 -4.46 -8.24 9.51
C MET A 56 -4.93 -9.62 9.06
N PRO A 57 -4.38 -10.19 7.97
CA PRO A 57 -4.71 -11.55 7.56
C PRO A 57 -4.31 -12.56 8.64
N GLN A 58 -4.96 -13.72 8.65
CA GLN A 58 -4.78 -14.76 9.66
C GLN A 58 -4.44 -16.11 9.03
N GLY A 59 -3.73 -16.96 9.78
CA GLY A 59 -3.44 -18.33 9.35
C GLY A 59 -2.61 -18.41 8.06
N ALA A 60 -3.06 -19.22 7.10
CA ALA A 60 -2.37 -19.44 5.82
C ALA A 60 -2.26 -18.16 4.98
N GLU A 61 -3.36 -17.38 4.91
CA GLU A 61 -3.42 -16.12 4.16
C GLU A 61 -2.37 -15.11 4.64
N ARG A 62 -2.09 -15.07 5.95
CA ARG A 62 -1.01 -14.23 6.49
C ARG A 62 0.36 -14.64 5.95
N ASN A 63 0.63 -15.93 5.89
CA ASN A 63 1.93 -16.44 5.47
C ASN A 63 2.12 -16.22 3.96
N GLU A 64 1.09 -16.48 3.15
CA GLU A 64 1.07 -16.19 1.71
C GLU A 64 1.37 -14.71 1.44
N PHE A 65 0.70 -13.80 2.16
CA PHE A 65 0.94 -12.37 2.02
C PHE A 65 2.38 -11.97 2.40
N LEU A 66 2.90 -12.51 3.51
CA LEU A 66 4.26 -12.25 3.96
C LEU A 66 5.30 -12.78 2.97
N GLU A 67 5.06 -13.94 2.36
CA GLU A 67 5.93 -14.50 1.33
C GLU A 67 6.01 -13.58 0.11
N LEU A 68 4.88 -13.07 -0.38
CA LEU A 68 4.85 -12.09 -1.47
C LEU A 68 5.62 -10.81 -1.15
N ILE A 69 5.43 -10.27 0.05
CA ILE A 69 6.16 -9.06 0.49
C ILE A 69 7.67 -9.35 0.60
N HIS A 70 8.06 -10.47 1.18
CA HIS A 70 9.47 -10.85 1.26
C HIS A 70 10.07 -11.11 -0.11
N GLU A 71 9.33 -11.70 -1.05
CA GLU A 71 9.74 -11.83 -2.44
C GLU A 71 9.95 -10.45 -3.04
N ARG A 72 9.02 -9.50 -2.86
CA ARG A 72 9.17 -8.12 -3.37
C ARG A 72 10.39 -7.39 -2.82
N ILE A 73 10.71 -7.56 -1.54
CA ILE A 73 11.84 -6.90 -0.87
C ILE A 73 13.18 -7.50 -1.30
N ASN A 74 13.28 -8.83 -1.36
CA ASN A 74 14.56 -9.53 -1.50
C ASN A 74 14.91 -9.86 -2.95
N SER A 75 13.92 -9.88 -3.84
CA SER A 75 14.15 -10.34 -5.21
C SER A 75 14.76 -9.25 -6.08
N GLN A 76 15.92 -9.56 -6.67
CA GLN A 76 16.44 -8.86 -7.85
C GLN A 76 15.82 -9.43 -9.12
N CYS A 77 14.50 -9.58 -9.13
CA CYS A 77 13.78 -10.09 -10.30
C CYS A 77 13.61 -8.99 -11.35
N PRO A 78 13.49 -9.35 -12.64
CA PRO A 78 13.16 -8.39 -13.70
C PRO A 78 11.87 -7.63 -13.42
N GLU A 79 11.77 -6.38 -13.89
CA GLU A 79 10.60 -5.49 -13.74
C GLU A 79 9.24 -6.19 -13.96
N PRO A 80 9.03 -7.02 -15.00
CA PRO A 80 7.75 -7.70 -15.21
C PRO A 80 7.30 -8.57 -14.03
N ARG A 81 8.23 -9.25 -13.36
CA ARG A 81 7.92 -10.08 -12.18
C ARG A 81 7.64 -9.21 -10.96
N GLN A 82 8.32 -8.07 -10.81
CA GLN A 82 8.03 -7.13 -9.72
C GLN A 82 6.60 -6.59 -9.82
N GLN A 83 6.17 -6.21 -11.02
CA GLN A 83 4.80 -5.74 -11.28
C GLN A 83 3.75 -6.84 -11.04
N GLU A 84 4.08 -8.09 -11.35
CA GLU A 84 3.20 -9.23 -11.05
C GLU A 84 3.03 -9.43 -9.54
N ILE A 85 4.13 -9.41 -8.78
CA ILE A 85 4.10 -9.49 -7.31
C ILE A 85 3.30 -8.33 -6.72
N GLU A 86 3.49 -7.10 -7.21
CA GLU A 86 2.73 -5.93 -6.78
C GLU A 86 1.23 -6.11 -7.03
N ARG A 87 0.84 -6.61 -8.20
CA ARG A 87 -0.57 -6.95 -8.50
C ARG A 87 -1.13 -8.03 -7.58
N GLU A 88 -0.34 -9.05 -7.25
CA GLU A 88 -0.76 -10.10 -6.32
C GLU A 88 -0.96 -9.55 -4.90
N ILE A 89 -0.06 -8.67 -4.44
CA ILE A 89 -0.17 -7.94 -3.16
C ILE A 89 -1.44 -7.07 -3.15
N ASP A 90 -1.71 -6.30 -4.22
CA ASP A 90 -2.91 -5.47 -4.33
C ASP A 90 -4.19 -6.31 -4.31
N ALA A 91 -4.22 -7.42 -5.05
CA ALA A 91 -5.37 -8.32 -5.08
C ALA A 91 -5.65 -8.93 -3.69
N HIS A 92 -4.58 -9.29 -2.98
CA HIS A 92 -4.67 -9.79 -1.61
C HIS A 92 -5.24 -8.73 -0.65
N ILE A 93 -4.78 -7.49 -0.76
CA ILE A 93 -5.28 -6.35 0.04
C ILE A 93 -6.75 -6.09 -0.27
N ALA A 94 -7.11 -5.98 -1.55
CA ALA A 94 -8.48 -5.71 -1.99
C ALA A 94 -9.46 -6.74 -1.44
N LYS A 95 -9.08 -8.03 -1.50
CA LYS A 95 -9.85 -9.12 -0.89
C LYS A 95 -9.95 -8.99 0.62
N SER A 96 -8.85 -8.66 1.30
CA SER A 96 -8.79 -8.55 2.78
C SER A 96 -9.72 -7.47 3.32
N ILE A 97 -9.88 -6.35 2.60
CA ILE A 97 -10.76 -5.25 3.01
C ILE A 97 -12.17 -5.35 2.40
N GLY A 98 -12.41 -6.32 1.52
CA GLY A 98 -13.72 -6.58 0.91
C GLY A 98 -14.11 -5.66 -0.24
N LEU A 99 -13.14 -5.15 -1.03
CA LEU A 99 -13.45 -4.36 -2.22
C LEU A 99 -14.16 -5.21 -3.29
N THR A 100 -15.13 -4.60 -3.98
CA THR A 100 -15.68 -5.20 -5.19
C THR A 100 -14.69 -5.12 -6.36
N ALA A 101 -14.94 -5.89 -7.41
CA ALA A 101 -14.12 -5.84 -8.62
C ALA A 101 -14.15 -4.44 -9.25
N GLU A 102 -15.31 -3.77 -9.23
CA GLU A 102 -15.47 -2.41 -9.76
C GLU A 102 -14.69 -1.38 -8.94
N GLU A 103 -14.71 -1.49 -7.62
CA GLU A 103 -13.96 -0.58 -6.73
C GLU A 103 -12.45 -0.75 -6.90
N ASN A 104 -11.98 -2.00 -6.95
CA ASN A 104 -10.57 -2.29 -7.16
C ASN A 104 -10.08 -1.80 -8.52
N ASP A 105 -10.85 -2.02 -9.59
CA ASP A 105 -10.53 -1.54 -10.93
C ASP A 105 -10.53 0.00 -11.01
N PHE A 106 -11.45 0.67 -10.31
CA PHE A 106 -11.46 2.12 -10.21
C PHE A 106 -10.19 2.67 -9.52
N ILE A 107 -9.76 2.04 -8.42
CA ILE A 107 -8.54 2.40 -7.69
C ILE A 107 -7.30 2.23 -8.56
N GLN A 108 -7.16 1.07 -9.22
CA GLN A 108 -6.01 0.75 -10.08
C GLN A 108 -5.89 1.74 -11.25
N ARG A 109 -7.00 2.04 -11.94
CA ARG A 109 -7.01 2.99 -13.06
C ARG A 109 -6.59 4.40 -12.65
N ARG A 110 -6.87 4.82 -11.42
CA ARG A 110 -6.56 6.17 -10.93
C ARG A 110 -5.10 6.33 -10.51
N SER A 111 -4.48 5.26 -10.03
CA SER A 111 -3.05 5.24 -9.68
C SER A 111 -2.16 5.25 -10.94
N LEU A 112 -2.57 4.55 -12.01
CA LEU A 112 -1.86 4.56 -13.31
C LEU A 112 -1.93 5.89 -14.10
N ALA A 113 -2.75 6.84 -13.65
CA ALA A 113 -3.02 8.09 -14.38
C ALA A 113 -2.16 9.28 -13.92
N GLN A 114 -1.15 9.06 -13.07
CA GLN A 114 -0.21 10.08 -12.57
C GLN A 114 1.18 9.94 -13.17
#